data_AF-A0A7R9GMF7-F1
#
_entry.id   AF-A0A7R9GMF7-F1
#
_cell.length_a   1.000
_cell.length_b   1.000
_cell.length_c   1.000
_cell.angle_alpha   90.00
_cell.angle_beta   90.00
_cell.angle_gamma   90.00
#
_symmetry.space_group_name_H-M   'P 1'
#
loop_
_entity.id
_entity.type
_entity.pdbx_description
1 polymer ?
#
loop_
_entity_poly.entity_id
_entity_poly.type
_entity_poly.pdbx_seq_one_letter_code
_entity_poly.pdbx_strand_id
1 'polypeptide(L)'
;MKCFEDVAKVKCKAKCSIRLQCGHACEKFCHVEDDPKHVLSKCWKPCGKSCSREHPCADPCPPCDEVLDVTLPCGHLVRTFCHVEEDVLECEAK
;
A
#
# COMPACT_ATOMS: atom_id res chain seq x y z
N MET A 1 34.50 -8.75 -10.83
CA MET A 1 33.75 -9.96 -11.23
C MET A 1 34.78 -11.02 -11.61
N LYS A 2 34.74 -12.20 -10.98
CA LYS A 2 35.60 -13.33 -11.34
C LYS A 2 34.86 -14.24 -12.31
N CYS A 3 35.55 -14.75 -13.32
CA CYS A 3 34.96 -15.46 -14.46
C CYS A 3 34.38 -16.85 -14.11
N PHE A 4 34.63 -17.36 -12.90
CA PHE A 4 34.14 -18.67 -12.43
C PHE A 4 32.99 -18.57 -11.43
N GLU A 5 32.48 -17.36 -11.17
CA GLU A 5 31.45 -17.14 -10.16
C GLU A 5 30.05 -17.26 -10.80
N ASP A 6 29.17 -18.02 -10.15
CA ASP A 6 27.78 -18.20 -10.58
C ASP A 6 27.07 -16.85 -10.70
N VAL A 7 26.55 -16.55 -11.89
CA VAL A 7 25.83 -15.31 -12.17
C VAL A 7 24.60 -15.16 -11.25
N ALA A 8 23.98 -16.27 -10.86
CA ALA A 8 22.86 -16.30 -9.92
C ALA A 8 23.21 -15.80 -8.50
N LYS A 9 24.49 -15.80 -8.10
CA LYS A 9 24.93 -15.22 -6.81
C LYS A 9 25.19 -13.72 -6.89
N VAL A 10 25.22 -13.15 -8.10
CA VAL A 10 25.48 -11.74 -8.31
C VAL A 10 24.20 -10.94 -8.03
N LYS A 11 24.05 -10.50 -6.78
CA LYS A 11 22.95 -9.61 -6.41
C LYS A 11 23.19 -8.20 -6.93
N CYS A 12 22.15 -7.60 -7.49
CA CYS A 12 22.20 -6.21 -7.89
C CYS A 12 22.33 -5.30 -6.65
N LYS A 13 23.39 -4.49 -6.61
CA LYS A 13 23.65 -3.53 -5.52
C LYS A 13 22.92 -2.21 -5.67
N ALA A 14 22.10 -2.06 -6.71
CA ALA A 14 21.24 -0.89 -6.86
C ALA A 14 20.12 -0.94 -5.81
N LYS A 15 19.75 0.23 -5.28
CA LYS A 15 18.55 0.34 -4.43
C LYS A 15 17.30 0.05 -5.25
N CYS A 16 16.33 -0.62 -4.65
CA CYS A 16 15.05 -0.82 -5.30
C CYS A 16 14.35 0.54 -5.54
N SER A 17 13.90 0.78 -6.76
CA SER A 17 13.23 2.03 -7.15
C SER A 17 11.69 1.92 -7.08
N ILE A 18 11.17 0.75 -6.70
CA ILE A 18 9.73 0.48 -6.63
C ILE A 18 9.14 1.20 -5.41
N ARG A 19 7.94 1.77 -5.59
CA ARG A 19 7.08 2.22 -4.48
C ARG A 19 6.17 1.08 -4.05
N LEU A 20 6.15 0.81 -2.75
CA LEU A 20 5.24 -0.15 -2.12
C LEU A 20 3.79 0.32 -2.23
N GLN A 21 2.82 -0.54 -1.94
CA GLN A 21 1.40 -0.19 -1.96
C GLN A 21 1.04 0.97 -1.02
N CYS A 22 1.76 1.11 0.10
CA CYS A 22 1.64 2.27 1.00
C CYS A 22 2.22 3.58 0.40
N GLY A 23 2.81 3.53 -0.79
CA GLY A 23 3.41 4.66 -1.50
C GLY A 23 4.81 5.05 -1.03
N HIS A 24 5.43 4.31 -0.11
CA HIS A 24 6.83 4.50 0.29
C HIS A 24 7.79 3.81 -0.68
N ALA A 25 8.98 4.40 -0.86
CA ALA A 25 10.06 3.76 -1.62
C ALA A 25 10.62 2.55 -0.86
N CYS A 26 10.79 1.44 -1.58
CA CYS A 26 11.39 0.24 -1.03
C CYS A 26 12.85 0.52 -0.60
N GLU A 27 13.19 0.10 0.62
CA GLU A 27 14.53 0.29 1.20
C GLU A 27 15.50 -0.87 0.92
N LYS A 28 14.99 -1.99 0.41
CA LYS A 28 15.81 -3.13 0.02
C LYS A 28 16.62 -2.81 -1.25
N PHE A 29 17.72 -3.53 -1.43
CA PHE A 29 18.38 -3.61 -2.73
C PHE A 29 17.47 -4.28 -3.76
N CYS A 30 17.82 -4.16 -5.04
CA CYS A 30 17.09 -4.82 -6.11
C CYS A 30 16.94 -6.32 -5.79
N HIS A 31 15.69 -6.73 -5.62
CA HIS A 31 15.29 -8.06 -5.18
C HIS A 31 14.17 -8.60 -6.07
N VAL A 32 14.24 -8.26 -7.37
CA VAL A 32 13.22 -8.64 -8.36
C VAL A 32 13.06 -10.16 -8.46
N GLU A 33 14.11 -10.93 -8.15
CA GLU A 33 14.08 -12.40 -8.14
C GLU A 33 13.39 -12.98 -6.89
N ASP A 34 13.33 -12.21 -5.80
CA ASP A 34 12.76 -12.64 -4.50
C ASP A 34 11.28 -12.22 -4.38
N ASP A 35 10.98 -10.95 -4.67
CA ASP A 35 9.64 -10.39 -4.56
C ASP A 35 9.42 -9.31 -5.64
N PRO A 36 9.23 -9.69 -6.91
CA PRO A 36 9.10 -8.75 -8.01
C PRO A 36 7.89 -7.81 -7.83
N LYS A 37 6.82 -8.32 -7.23
CA LYS A 37 5.57 -7.59 -7.01
C LYS A 37 5.51 -6.87 -5.65
N HIS A 38 6.54 -6.97 -4.83
CA HIS A 38 6.57 -6.32 -3.50
C HIS A 38 5.39 -6.72 -2.60
N VAL A 39 4.91 -7.96 -2.73
CA VAL A 39 3.75 -8.49 -1.99
C VAL A 39 4.15 -8.88 -0.57
N LEU A 40 5.37 -9.40 -0.40
CA LEU A 40 5.91 -9.83 0.89
C LEU A 40 6.71 -8.71 1.57
N SER A 41 7.15 -7.71 0.80
CA SER A 41 7.95 -6.60 1.30
C SER A 41 7.13 -5.61 2.12
N LYS A 42 7.13 -5.82 3.44
CA LYS A 42 6.54 -4.91 4.42
C LYS A 42 7.29 -3.59 4.49
N CYS A 43 6.53 -2.49 4.55
CA CYS A 43 7.03 -1.18 4.87
C CYS A 43 7.09 -1.01 6.39
N TRP A 44 8.21 -0.49 6.91
CA TRP A 44 8.40 -0.20 8.34
C TRP A 44 8.68 1.29 8.60
N LYS A 45 8.48 2.13 7.56
CA LYS A 45 8.72 3.56 7.67
C LYS A 45 7.47 4.23 8.21
N PRO A 46 7.62 5.08 9.24
CA PRO A 46 6.50 5.84 9.78
C PRO A 46 5.85 6.63 8.66
N CYS A 47 4.60 6.31 8.38
CA CYS A 47 3.83 7.02 7.38
C CYS A 47 3.45 8.40 7.91
N GLY A 48 4.16 9.44 7.45
CA GLY A 48 3.77 10.84 7.69
C GLY A 48 2.62 11.32 6.80
N LYS A 49 1.97 10.42 6.05
CA LYS A 49 0.85 10.75 5.18
C LYS A 49 -0.45 10.57 5.93
N SER A 50 -1.31 11.57 5.82
CA SER A 50 -2.72 11.41 6.08
C SER A 50 -3.41 10.83 4.84
N CYS A 51 -4.50 10.07 5.02
CA CYS A 51 -5.32 9.66 3.88
C CYS A 51 -6.03 10.90 3.26
N SER A 52 -6.71 10.75 2.12
CA SER A 52 -7.47 11.86 1.50
C SER A 52 -8.50 12.54 2.41
N ARG A 53 -8.89 11.87 3.51
CA ARG A 53 -9.79 12.38 4.57
C ARG A 53 -9.06 12.75 5.86
N GLU A 54 -7.76 12.99 5.77
CA GLU A 54 -6.89 13.48 6.86
C GLU A 54 -6.68 12.51 8.04
N HIS A 55 -7.12 11.25 7.94
CA HIS A 55 -6.90 10.27 9.00
C HIS A 55 -5.41 9.96 9.21
N PRO A 56 -4.95 9.82 10.47
CA PRO A 56 -3.59 9.44 10.81
C PRO A 56 -3.34 7.99 10.40
N CYS A 57 -2.39 7.72 9.49
CA CYS A 57 -2.04 6.33 9.19
C CYS A 57 -1.29 5.71 10.38
N ALA A 58 -1.75 4.56 10.86
CA ALA A 58 -0.98 3.71 11.77
C ALA A 58 0.18 3.03 11.00
N ASP A 59 1.20 2.56 11.71
CA ASP A 59 2.31 1.78 11.13
C ASP A 59 2.25 0.32 11.62
N PRO A 60 2.13 -0.69 10.74
CA PRO A 60 2.04 -0.62 9.27
C PRO A 60 0.79 0.13 8.82
N CYS A 61 0.78 0.72 7.62
CA CYS A 61 -0.36 1.46 7.06
C CYS A 61 -1.28 0.48 6.30
N PRO A 62 -2.28 -0.17 6.97
CA PRO A 62 -3.30 -0.95 6.31
C PRO A 62 -4.22 -0.03 5.50
N PRO A 63 -5.12 -0.60 4.67
CA PRO A 63 -6.31 0.14 4.26
C PRO A 63 -6.95 0.81 5.49
N CYS A 64 -7.38 2.06 5.34
CA CYS A 64 -7.93 2.81 6.47
C CYS A 64 -9.23 2.15 6.93
N ASP A 65 -9.20 1.57 8.13
CA ASP A 65 -10.30 0.88 8.81
C ASP A 65 -11.22 1.86 9.59
N GLU A 66 -11.02 3.17 9.46
CA GLU A 66 -11.97 4.13 10.02
C GLU A 66 -13.28 4.06 9.25
N VAL A 67 -14.35 3.79 10.01
CA VAL A 67 -15.73 3.81 9.52
C VAL A 67 -16.20 5.25 9.51
N LEU A 68 -16.69 5.68 8.36
CA LEU A 68 -17.28 7.00 8.19
C LEU A 68 -18.69 6.87 7.59
N ASP A 69 -19.47 7.91 7.84
CA ASP A 69 -20.82 8.03 7.33
C ASP A 69 -20.79 8.83 6.02
N VAL A 70 -20.98 8.14 4.87
CA VAL A 70 -21.07 8.76 3.54
C VAL A 70 -22.54 9.02 3.22
N THR A 71 -22.86 10.22 2.75
CA THR A 71 -24.20 10.51 2.21
C THR A 71 -24.18 10.25 0.70
N LEU A 72 -24.84 9.17 0.28
CA LEU A 72 -24.96 8.80 -1.13
C LEU A 72 -25.82 9.82 -1.90
N PRO A 73 -25.72 9.88 -3.25
CA PRO A 73 -26.56 10.76 -4.07
C PRO A 73 -28.06 10.49 -3.94
N CYS A 74 -28.46 9.31 -3.47
CA CYS A 74 -29.85 8.99 -3.14
C CYS A 74 -30.33 9.61 -1.80
N GLY A 75 -29.44 10.32 -1.07
CA GLY A 75 -29.73 10.96 0.21
C GLY A 75 -29.58 10.05 1.44
N HIS A 76 -29.21 8.78 1.26
CA HIS A 76 -29.02 7.84 2.36
C HIS A 76 -27.60 7.89 2.92
N LEU A 77 -27.53 7.77 4.24
CA LEU A 77 -26.28 7.74 4.99
C LEU A 77 -25.83 6.29 5.17
N VAL A 78 -24.68 5.94 4.61
CA VAL A 78 -24.10 4.60 4.66
C VAL A 78 -22.80 4.63 5.44
N ARG A 79 -22.64 3.66 6.34
CA ARG A 79 -21.39 3.45 7.08
C ARG A 79 -20.45 2.59 6.27
N THR A 80 -19.31 3.15 5.90
CA THR A 80 -18.28 2.42 5.16
C THR A 80 -16.88 2.79 5.62
N PHE A 81 -15.90 2.00 5.22
CA PHE A 81 -14.50 2.28 5.50
C PHE A 81 -13.94 3.38 4.59
N CYS A 82 -12.97 4.14 5.09
CA CYS A 82 -12.35 5.25 4.33
C CYS A 82 -11.67 4.82 3.03
N HIS A 83 -11.22 3.56 2.92
CA HIS A 83 -10.62 3.06 1.69
C HIS A 83 -11.66 2.67 0.62
N VAL A 84 -12.95 2.68 0.93
CA VAL A 84 -14.04 2.29 0.03
C VAL A 84 -14.57 3.53 -0.69
N GLU A 85 -14.61 3.45 -2.02
CA GLU A 85 -15.12 4.53 -2.89
C GLU A 85 -16.65 4.59 -2.84
N GLU A 86 -17.21 5.79 -3.04
CA GLU A 86 -18.67 5.99 -2.95
C GLU A 86 -19.43 5.29 -4.09
N ASP A 87 -18.78 5.07 -5.22
CA ASP A 87 -19.35 4.42 -6.42
C ASP A 87 -19.66 2.93 -6.21
N VAL A 88 -18.98 2.29 -5.25
CA VAL A 88 -19.22 0.88 -4.88
C VAL A 88 -20.19 0.72 -3.71
N LEU A 89 -20.67 1.82 -3.12
CA LEU A 89 -21.61 1.78 -2.01
C LEU A 89 -23.03 1.64 -2.54
N GLU A 90 -23.61 0.47 -2.32
CA GLU A 90 -25.01 0.24 -2.60
C GLU A 90 -25.88 0.65 -1.41
N CYS A 91 -27.05 1.20 -1.72
CA CYS A 91 -27.99 1.61 -0.69
C CYS A 91 -28.75 0.38 -0.15
N GLU A 92 -28.39 -0.10 1.05
CA GLU A 92 -29.15 -1.15 1.77
C GLU A 92 -30.40 -0.58 2.46
N ALA A 93 -31.18 0.24 1.76
CA ALA A 93 -32.49 0.64 2.24
C ALA A 93 -33.44 -0.56 2.12
N LYS A 94 -33.72 -1.22 3.26
CA LYS A 94 -34.83 -2.16 3.39
C LYS A 94 -36.17 -1.45 3.42
#